data_AF-D1AR60-F1
#
_entry.id   AF-D1AR60-F1
#
_cell.length_a   1.000
_cell.length_b   1.000
_cell.length_c   1.000
_cell.angle_alpha   90.00
_cell.angle_beta   90.00
_cell.angle_gamma   90.00
#
_symmetry.space_group_name_H-M   'P 1'
#
loop_
_entity.id
_entity.type
_entity.pdbx_description
1 polymer ?
#
loop_
_entity_poly.entity_id
_entity_poly.type
_entity_poly.pdbx_seq_one_letter_code
_entity_poly.pdbx_strand_id
1 'polypeptide(L)'
;MGFLKWKDWAGGALNVFKETPASDIGEGLIRHEWQGDKYNVQQIGTTLKAEIMNNLQMGLNFLVDSNHTVVNSEDHYTVAIDGLKTTTSNSDGYELTENLHFSIKTTEENINGVSKLIINGDSYDLQKKEEGTVVELNQLDLKADKVYSVYFDGAGFIIDSSSLQATEKTAGIITLEQIKSEIENSFELKASIPGYEKRPNGIMEQWFLAQALSSNGEAGTIVNFPYPYENSVLDIRGGDGGSGAHSVGIRILSKTQCIVWGKLPGTTGYIDTTVRIFVKGY
;
A
#
# COMPACT_ATOMS: atom_id res chain seq x y z
N MET A 1 73.20 -2.63 12.21
CA MET A 1 71.80 -2.46 12.66
C MET A 1 70.97 -2.22 11.42
N GLY A 2 70.01 -3.09 11.10
CA GLY A 2 69.17 -2.94 9.92
C GLY A 2 68.06 -1.93 10.18
N PHE A 3 67.97 -0.87 9.38
CA PHE A 3 66.87 0.08 9.44
C PHE A 3 65.57 -0.59 9.02
N LEU A 4 64.50 -0.31 9.79
CA LEU A 4 63.14 -0.76 9.53
C LEU A 4 62.70 -0.28 8.14
N LYS A 5 62.26 -1.21 7.29
CA LYS A 5 61.57 -0.89 6.03
C LYS A 5 60.30 -0.13 6.38
N TRP A 6 60.29 1.19 6.17
CA TRP A 6 59.07 1.97 6.23
C TRP A 6 58.16 1.47 5.10
N LYS A 7 56.90 1.19 5.42
CA LYS A 7 56.02 0.29 4.65
C LYS A 7 55.02 1.06 3.76
N ASP A 8 55.20 2.37 3.61
CA ASP A 8 54.13 3.27 3.15
C ASP A 8 54.27 3.77 1.71
N TRP A 9 55.18 3.21 0.91
CA TRP A 9 55.37 3.62 -0.48
C TRP A 9 55.65 2.38 -1.36
N ALA A 10 55.22 2.43 -2.62
CA ALA A 10 55.31 1.33 -3.58
C ALA A 10 56.09 1.75 -4.84
N GLY A 11 57.06 0.93 -5.27
CA GLY A 11 57.91 1.17 -6.44
C GLY A 11 59.19 0.34 -6.39
N GLY A 12 59.78 0.01 -7.55
CA GLY A 12 60.90 -0.96 -7.67
C GLY A 12 62.21 -0.59 -6.97
N ALA A 13 62.34 0.63 -6.46
CA ALA A 13 63.51 1.10 -5.71
C ALA A 13 63.06 1.97 -4.52
N LEU A 14 62.79 1.33 -3.37
CA LEU A 14 62.32 1.99 -2.14
C LEU A 14 63.41 2.74 -1.36
N ASN A 15 64.62 2.92 -1.92
CA ASN A 15 65.66 3.74 -1.32
C ASN A 15 65.43 5.21 -1.65
N VAL A 16 64.48 5.82 -0.95
CA VAL A 16 64.18 7.26 -1.04
C VAL A 16 65.27 8.15 -0.43
N PHE A 17 66.27 7.54 0.21
CA PHE A 17 67.46 8.22 0.72
C PHE A 17 68.73 7.57 0.14
N LYS A 18 69.72 8.42 -0.17
CA LYS A 18 71.09 8.00 -0.46
C LYS A 18 71.98 8.42 0.71
N GLU A 19 72.81 7.50 1.20
CA GLU A 19 73.84 7.80 2.20
C GLU A 19 75.10 8.30 1.51
N THR A 20 75.59 9.47 1.94
CA THR A 20 76.85 10.06 1.48
C THR A 20 77.75 10.39 2.68
N PRO A 21 79.09 10.25 2.58
CA PRO A 21 79.99 10.62 3.66
C PRO A 21 79.87 12.12 3.98
N ALA A 22 79.69 12.47 5.25
CA ALA A 22 79.62 13.84 5.75
C ALA A 22 80.97 14.27 6.37
N SER A 23 82.06 13.94 5.66
CA SER A 23 83.43 14.18 6.14
C SER A 23 83.79 15.66 6.30
N ASP A 24 82.96 16.54 5.78
CA ASP A 24 83.05 18.00 5.93
C ASP A 24 82.63 18.50 7.33
N ILE A 25 81.85 17.71 8.07
CA ILE A 25 81.34 18.09 9.40
C ILE A 25 81.81 17.17 10.53
N GLY A 26 82.44 16.03 10.22
CA GLY A 26 83.06 15.17 11.23
C GLY A 26 83.44 13.79 10.68
N GLU A 27 84.51 13.21 11.22
CA GLU A 27 85.00 11.90 10.79
C GLU A 27 84.00 10.79 11.17
N GLY A 28 83.64 9.93 10.20
CA GLY A 28 82.69 8.84 10.40
C GLY A 28 81.21 9.22 10.34
N LEU A 29 80.87 10.49 10.06
CA LEU A 29 79.48 10.92 9.92
C LEU A 29 78.92 10.63 8.53
N ILE A 30 77.62 10.29 8.49
CA ILE A 30 76.87 9.98 7.26
C ILE A 30 75.76 11.02 7.09
N ARG A 31 75.59 11.51 5.86
CA ARG A 31 74.51 12.40 5.42
C ARG A 31 73.45 11.56 4.71
N HIS A 32 72.18 11.77 5.07
CA HIS A 32 71.05 11.18 4.36
C HIS A 32 70.48 12.22 3.40
N GLU A 33 70.57 11.98 2.10
CA GLU A 33 70.05 12.87 1.06
C GLU A 33 68.70 12.36 0.57
N TRP A 34 67.64 13.19 0.71
CA TRP A 34 66.32 12.90 0.13
C TRP A 34 66.40 12.81 -1.39
N GLN A 35 65.89 11.73 -1.97
CA GLN A 35 65.86 11.48 -3.41
C GLN A 35 64.43 11.50 -3.98
N GLY A 36 63.41 11.79 -3.18
CA GLY A 36 62.00 11.66 -3.61
C GLY A 36 61.63 12.51 -4.81
N ASP A 37 62.19 13.71 -4.93
CA ASP A 37 61.92 14.64 -6.04
C ASP A 37 62.54 14.15 -7.37
N LYS A 38 63.60 13.32 -7.30
CA LYS A 38 64.32 12.80 -8.47
C LYS A 38 63.64 11.58 -9.10
N TYR A 39 62.84 10.85 -8.34
CA TYR A 39 62.24 9.58 -8.76
C TYR A 39 60.70 9.61 -8.83
N ASN A 40 60.08 10.81 -8.84
CA ASN A 40 58.62 10.98 -8.84
C ASN A 40 57.91 10.11 -7.78
N VAL A 41 58.47 10.06 -6.58
CA VAL A 41 57.91 9.24 -5.51
C VAL A 41 56.66 9.96 -4.99
N GLN A 42 55.47 9.51 -5.39
CA GLN A 42 54.20 10.08 -4.93
C GLN A 42 53.85 9.52 -3.55
N GLN A 43 53.54 10.42 -2.60
CA GLN A 43 53.00 10.05 -1.29
C GLN A 43 51.70 9.27 -1.52
N ILE A 44 51.59 8.06 -0.97
CA ILE A 44 50.33 7.33 -1.00
C ILE A 44 49.35 8.13 -0.13
N GLY A 45 48.44 8.85 -0.78
CA GLY A 45 47.30 9.48 -0.11
C GLY A 45 46.52 8.45 0.71
N THR A 46 45.82 8.88 1.75
CA THR A 46 44.97 8.00 2.57
C THR A 46 44.17 7.09 1.65
N THR A 47 44.40 5.78 1.72
CA THR A 47 43.62 4.82 0.93
C THR A 47 42.17 5.02 1.31
N LEU A 48 41.35 5.50 0.37
CA LEU A 48 39.92 5.66 0.58
C LEU A 48 39.35 4.27 0.87
N LYS A 49 38.95 4.04 2.12
CA LYS A 49 38.31 2.79 2.54
C LYS A 49 36.80 2.95 2.36
N ALA A 50 36.10 1.84 2.08
CA ALA A 50 34.64 1.80 1.97
C ALA A 50 33.94 2.50 3.16
N GLU A 51 34.46 2.34 4.38
CA GLU A 51 33.96 3.00 5.58
C GLU A 51 34.01 4.55 5.50
N ILE A 52 35.09 5.13 4.95
CA ILE A 52 35.25 6.59 4.82
C ILE A 52 34.30 7.11 3.73
N MET A 53 34.15 6.37 2.63
CA MET A 53 33.26 6.73 1.53
C MET A 53 31.78 6.64 1.94
N ASN A 54 31.41 5.54 2.62
CA ASN A 54 30.06 5.35 3.16
C ASN A 54 29.73 6.48 4.16
N ASN A 55 30.64 6.85 5.06
CA ASN A 55 30.41 7.95 6.00
C ASN A 55 30.25 9.33 5.32
N LEU A 56 30.99 9.58 4.23
CA LEU A 56 30.83 10.81 3.42
C LEU A 56 29.51 10.82 2.64
N GLN A 57 29.03 9.66 2.20
CA GLN A 57 27.75 9.48 1.51
C GLN A 57 26.55 9.52 2.47
N MET A 58 26.69 9.03 3.70
CA MET A 58 25.65 9.10 4.75
C MET A 58 25.38 10.53 5.23
N GLY A 59 26.38 11.44 5.16
CA GLY A 59 26.24 12.84 5.57
C GLY A 59 25.70 13.78 4.49
N LEU A 60 25.70 13.34 3.23
CA LEU A 60 25.25 14.12 2.08
C LEU A 60 24.10 13.35 1.43
N ASN A 61 22.86 13.70 1.76
CA ASN A 61 21.70 13.23 1.00
C ASN A 61 21.77 13.84 -0.41
N PHE A 62 22.44 13.16 -1.33
CA PHE A 62 22.43 13.50 -2.74
C PHE A 62 21.06 13.13 -3.30
N LEU A 63 20.33 14.14 -3.76
CA LEU A 63 19.13 13.96 -4.55
C LEU A 63 19.54 13.89 -6.02
N VAL A 64 19.18 12.80 -6.69
CA VAL A 64 19.44 12.61 -8.12
C VAL A 64 18.10 12.48 -8.84
N ASP A 65 17.90 13.31 -9.87
CA ASP A 65 16.76 13.16 -10.76
C ASP A 65 16.94 11.92 -11.63
N SER A 66 15.89 11.09 -11.70
CA SER A 66 15.86 9.91 -12.56
C SER A 66 15.05 10.17 -13.82
N ASN A 67 15.42 9.55 -14.93
CA ASN A 67 14.64 9.55 -16.16
C ASN A 67 13.93 8.20 -16.31
N HIS A 68 12.61 8.22 -16.44
CA HIS A 68 11.80 7.01 -16.56
C HIS A 68 11.65 6.56 -18.02
N THR A 69 11.83 5.27 -18.27
CA THR A 69 11.50 4.61 -19.54
C THR A 69 10.97 3.21 -19.27
N VAL A 70 10.15 2.68 -20.17
CA VAL A 70 9.66 1.29 -20.07
C VAL A 70 10.33 0.45 -21.16
N VAL A 71 10.98 -0.64 -20.74
CA VAL A 71 11.65 -1.58 -21.65
C VAL A 71 11.22 -3.00 -21.29
N ASN A 72 10.66 -3.75 -22.24
CA ASN A 72 10.24 -5.14 -22.04
C ASN A 72 9.30 -5.37 -20.84
N SER A 73 8.43 -4.40 -20.51
CA SER A 73 7.55 -4.42 -19.32
C SER A 73 8.28 -4.28 -17.98
N GLU A 74 9.48 -3.71 -17.99
CA GLU A 74 10.21 -3.26 -16.80
C GLU A 74 10.25 -1.73 -16.79
N ASP A 75 10.05 -1.14 -15.62
CA ASP A 75 10.21 0.31 -15.41
C ASP A 75 11.67 0.61 -15.10
N HIS A 76 12.33 1.39 -15.96
CA HIS A 76 13.75 1.74 -15.84
C HIS A 76 13.89 3.19 -15.38
N TYR A 77 14.43 3.39 -14.19
CA TYR A 77 14.76 4.69 -13.63
C TYR A 77 16.25 4.95 -13.83
N THR A 78 16.60 5.82 -14.78
CA THR A 78 18.01 6.08 -15.13
C THR A 78 18.55 7.29 -14.40
N VAL A 79 19.68 7.12 -13.71
CA VAL A 79 20.40 8.17 -13.01
C VAL A 79 21.85 8.27 -13.50
N ALA A 80 22.36 9.49 -13.54
CA ALA A 80 23.77 9.78 -13.81
C ALA A 80 24.45 10.22 -12.51
N ILE A 81 25.43 9.44 -12.04
CA ILE A 81 26.19 9.72 -10.82
C ILE A 81 27.67 9.71 -11.16
N ASP A 82 28.25 10.90 -11.28
CA ASP A 82 29.67 11.07 -11.59
C ASP A 82 30.56 10.42 -10.51
N GLY A 83 31.64 9.78 -10.96
CA GLY A 83 32.65 9.19 -10.08
C GLY A 83 32.37 7.75 -9.64
N LEU A 84 31.16 7.20 -9.83
CA LEU A 84 30.91 5.77 -9.66
C LEU A 84 31.48 4.97 -10.84
N LYS A 85 32.05 3.80 -10.54
CA LYS A 85 32.57 2.85 -11.52
C LYS A 85 31.42 2.22 -12.27
N THR A 86 31.62 2.03 -13.57
CA THR A 86 30.60 1.46 -14.45
C THR A 86 31.27 0.51 -15.41
N THR A 87 30.53 -0.48 -15.92
CA THR A 87 31.08 -1.42 -16.90
C THR A 87 31.28 -0.78 -18.27
N THR A 88 30.61 0.36 -18.53
CA THR A 88 30.49 0.93 -19.89
C THR A 88 31.23 2.26 -20.09
N SER A 89 31.46 3.07 -19.06
CA SER A 89 31.85 4.48 -19.22
C SER A 89 32.91 5.00 -18.24
N ASN A 90 33.08 4.39 -17.06
CA ASN A 90 34.01 4.86 -16.04
C ASN A 90 34.72 3.70 -15.33
N SER A 91 35.69 3.06 -16.00
CA SER A 91 36.43 1.91 -15.44
C SER A 91 37.28 2.26 -14.21
N ASP A 92 37.66 3.54 -14.08
CA ASP A 92 38.54 4.04 -13.02
C ASP A 92 37.76 4.68 -11.85
N GLY A 93 36.41 4.61 -11.89
CA GLY A 93 35.54 5.11 -10.84
C GLY A 93 35.55 4.27 -9.56
N TYR A 94 34.77 4.72 -8.56
CA TYR A 94 34.57 4.01 -7.31
C TYR A 94 33.56 2.87 -7.46
N GLU A 95 33.94 1.68 -7.01
CA GLU A 95 33.03 0.53 -6.97
C GLU A 95 31.83 0.79 -6.07
N LEU A 96 30.68 0.19 -6.42
CA LEU A 96 29.51 0.17 -5.55
C LEU A 96 29.83 -0.64 -4.30
N THR A 97 29.73 -0.01 -3.14
CA THR A 97 29.91 -0.64 -1.84
C THR A 97 28.56 -0.89 -1.19
N GLU A 98 28.46 -1.98 -0.43
CA GLU A 98 27.29 -2.24 0.40
C GLU A 98 27.00 -1.03 1.31
N ASN A 99 25.72 -0.68 1.42
CA ASN A 99 25.20 0.48 2.11
C ASN A 99 25.49 1.84 1.46
N LEU A 100 25.87 1.88 0.18
CA LEU A 100 25.75 3.13 -0.59
C LEU A 100 24.31 3.61 -0.50
N HIS A 101 24.10 4.83 0.01
CA HIS A 101 22.78 5.42 0.24
C HIS A 101 22.64 6.75 -0.48
N PHE A 102 21.50 6.98 -1.13
CA PHE A 102 21.15 8.27 -1.75
C PHE A 102 19.64 8.38 -1.94
N SER A 103 19.17 9.53 -2.41
CA SER A 103 17.76 9.72 -2.75
C SER A 103 17.57 9.90 -4.25
N ILE A 104 16.54 9.25 -4.79
CA ILE A 104 16.12 9.42 -6.19
C ILE A 104 14.82 10.22 -6.24
N LYS A 105 14.73 11.17 -7.17
CA LYS A 105 13.45 11.76 -7.56
C LYS A 105 12.93 11.04 -8.81
N THR A 106 11.75 10.45 -8.71
CA THR A 106 11.08 9.77 -9.82
C THR A 106 10.33 10.79 -10.68
N THR A 107 10.54 10.77 -11.99
CA THR A 107 9.77 11.62 -12.92
C THR A 107 8.36 11.08 -13.17
N GLU A 108 8.20 9.76 -13.15
CA GLU A 108 6.93 9.08 -13.43
C GLU A 108 6.68 7.95 -12.44
N GLU A 109 5.41 7.55 -12.31
CA GLU A 109 5.02 6.39 -11.51
C GLU A 109 5.37 5.07 -12.20
N ASN A 110 5.64 4.02 -11.42
CA ASN A 110 5.91 2.70 -11.99
C ASN A 110 4.60 2.04 -12.41
N ILE A 111 4.54 1.55 -13.64
CA ILE A 111 3.31 0.96 -14.22
C ILE A 111 3.41 -0.56 -14.35
N ASN A 112 4.58 -1.14 -14.12
CA ASN A 112 4.84 -2.57 -14.12
C ASN A 112 5.23 -3.07 -12.72
N GLY A 113 5.24 -4.39 -12.55
CA GLY A 113 5.63 -5.06 -11.29
C GLY A 113 7.12 -5.39 -11.17
N VAL A 114 7.95 -4.88 -12.10
CA VAL A 114 9.40 -5.03 -12.08
C VAL A 114 10.01 -3.67 -12.36
N SER A 115 10.88 -3.20 -11.47
CA SER A 115 11.54 -1.91 -11.60
C SER A 115 13.06 -2.08 -11.51
N LYS A 116 13.78 -1.28 -12.30
CA LYS A 116 15.24 -1.26 -12.35
C LYS A 116 15.76 0.14 -12.07
N LEU A 117 16.87 0.23 -11.36
CA LEU A 117 17.66 1.44 -11.26
C LEU A 117 18.85 1.31 -12.21
N ILE A 118 18.93 2.20 -13.19
CA ILE A 118 20.04 2.23 -14.15
C ILE A 118 21.03 3.30 -13.71
N ILE A 119 22.21 2.90 -13.26
CA ILE A 119 23.27 3.84 -12.83
C ILE A 119 24.32 3.88 -13.92
N ASN A 120 24.44 5.03 -14.59
CA ASN A 120 25.45 5.26 -15.63
C ASN A 120 25.51 4.16 -16.71
N GLY A 121 24.38 3.52 -17.01
CA GLY A 121 24.24 2.47 -18.02
C GLY A 121 24.21 1.03 -17.49
N ASP A 122 24.62 0.79 -16.24
CA ASP A 122 24.51 -0.52 -15.60
C ASP A 122 23.14 -0.70 -14.94
N SER A 123 22.55 -1.90 -15.07
CA SER A 123 21.19 -2.20 -14.62
C SER A 123 21.18 -2.98 -13.32
N TYR A 124 20.39 -2.51 -12.35
CA TYR A 124 20.23 -3.13 -11.04
C TYR A 124 18.74 -3.26 -10.69
N ASP A 125 18.39 -4.30 -9.94
CA ASP A 125 17.04 -4.44 -9.40
C ASP A 125 16.70 -3.28 -8.44
N LEU A 126 15.48 -2.77 -8.53
CA LEU A 126 14.95 -1.77 -7.61
C LEU A 126 13.76 -2.36 -6.85
N GLN A 127 13.99 -2.71 -5.59
CA GLN A 127 13.11 -3.52 -4.77
C GLN A 127 12.75 -2.80 -3.47
N LYS A 128 11.92 -3.41 -2.64
CA LYS A 128 11.58 -2.93 -1.30
C LYS A 128 11.73 -4.05 -0.27
N LYS A 129 11.74 -3.68 1.02
CA LYS A 129 11.61 -4.63 2.12
C LYS A 129 10.17 -4.69 2.60
N GLU A 130 9.60 -5.89 2.64
CA GLU A 130 8.34 -6.20 3.30
C GLU A 130 8.58 -7.29 4.34
N GLU A 131 8.18 -7.03 5.60
CA GLU A 131 8.33 -7.98 6.71
C GLU A 131 9.75 -8.57 6.87
N GLY A 132 10.78 -7.77 6.52
CA GLY A 132 12.20 -8.17 6.59
C GLY A 132 12.72 -8.95 5.37
N THR A 133 11.88 -9.21 4.37
CA THR A 133 12.25 -9.88 3.12
C THR A 133 12.32 -8.88 1.97
N VAL A 134 13.29 -9.05 1.07
CA VAL A 134 13.41 -8.24 -0.16
C VAL A 134 12.42 -8.77 -1.19
N VAL A 135 11.56 -7.90 -1.70
CA VAL A 135 10.51 -8.20 -2.69
C VAL A 135 10.47 -7.13 -3.78
N GLU A 136 9.94 -7.50 -4.95
CA GLU A 136 9.69 -6.55 -6.04
C GLU A 136 8.72 -5.42 -5.62
N LEU A 137 8.85 -4.27 -6.28
CA LEU A 137 7.89 -3.19 -6.14
C LEU A 137 6.55 -3.61 -6.76
N ASN A 138 5.46 -3.30 -6.06
CA ASN A 138 4.14 -3.42 -6.66
C ASN A 138 3.95 -2.28 -7.67
N GLN A 139 3.06 -2.51 -8.63
CA GLN A 139 2.59 -1.44 -9.51
C GLN A 139 2.12 -0.25 -8.65
N LEU A 140 2.50 0.96 -9.04
CA LEU A 140 2.12 2.22 -8.40
C LEU A 140 2.72 2.47 -7.00
N ASP A 141 3.70 1.68 -6.54
CA ASP A 141 4.47 1.97 -5.31
C ASP A 141 5.31 3.26 -5.45
N LEU A 142 5.86 3.49 -6.65
CA LEU A 142 6.53 4.73 -7.02
C LEU A 142 5.55 5.69 -7.67
N LYS A 143 5.64 6.95 -7.30
CA LYS A 143 4.78 8.04 -7.76
C LYS A 143 5.60 9.07 -8.51
N ALA A 144 4.99 9.70 -9.51
CA ALA A 144 5.59 10.83 -10.19
C ALA A 144 5.92 11.97 -9.20
N ASP A 145 7.05 12.65 -9.43
CA ASP A 145 7.55 13.77 -8.65
C ASP A 145 7.73 13.50 -7.15
N LYS A 146 8.06 12.26 -6.78
CA LYS A 146 8.37 11.87 -5.39
C LYS A 146 9.82 11.51 -5.21
N VAL A 147 10.27 11.65 -3.96
CA VAL A 147 11.64 11.37 -3.54
C VAL A 147 11.64 10.11 -2.69
N TYR A 148 12.50 9.16 -3.07
CA TYR A 148 12.66 7.88 -2.39
C TYR A 148 14.09 7.72 -1.93
N SER A 149 14.29 7.24 -0.69
CA SER A 149 15.61 6.85 -0.21
C SER A 149 15.92 5.45 -0.70
N VAL A 150 17.10 5.26 -1.28
CA VAL A 150 17.58 3.98 -1.77
C VAL A 150 18.92 3.62 -1.14
N TYR A 151 19.15 2.33 -0.92
CA TYR A 151 20.46 1.82 -0.55
C TYR A 151 20.85 0.58 -1.34
N PHE A 152 22.15 0.42 -1.60
CA PHE A 152 22.70 -0.77 -2.25
C PHE A 152 22.94 -1.87 -1.21
N ASP A 153 22.37 -3.06 -1.41
CA ASP A 153 22.49 -4.19 -0.47
C ASP A 153 23.61 -5.19 -0.83
N GLY A 154 24.42 -4.84 -1.86
CA GLY A 154 25.46 -5.70 -2.40
C GLY A 154 25.05 -6.43 -3.69
N ALA A 155 23.75 -6.52 -3.99
CA ALA A 155 23.23 -7.12 -5.22
C ALA A 155 22.38 -6.14 -6.04
N GLY A 156 21.49 -5.40 -5.37
CA GLY A 156 20.58 -4.44 -5.99
C GLY A 156 20.29 -3.24 -5.09
N PHE A 157 19.34 -2.42 -5.51
CA PHE A 157 18.91 -1.25 -4.77
C PHE A 157 17.59 -1.50 -4.06
N ILE A 158 17.52 -1.13 -2.80
CA ILE A 158 16.35 -1.27 -1.96
C ILE A 158 15.83 0.10 -1.57
N ILE A 159 14.54 0.33 -1.80
CA ILE A 159 13.84 1.52 -1.32
C ILE A 159 13.57 1.39 0.18
N ASP A 160 13.88 2.45 0.91
CA ASP A 160 13.46 2.59 2.29
C ASP A 160 11.93 2.65 2.35
N SER A 161 11.33 1.64 2.99
CA SER A 161 9.88 1.52 3.19
C SER A 161 9.23 2.78 3.78
N SER A 162 9.96 3.58 4.57
CA SER A 162 9.45 4.83 5.13
C SER A 162 9.22 5.93 4.08
N SER A 163 9.85 5.81 2.91
CA SER A 163 9.68 6.73 1.78
C SER A 163 8.57 6.29 0.80
N LEU A 164 8.06 5.06 0.93
CA LEU A 164 6.91 4.58 0.16
C LEU A 164 5.61 5.18 0.73
N GLN A 165 4.73 5.61 -0.16
CA GLN A 165 3.38 5.98 0.25
C GLN A 165 2.61 4.70 0.60
N ALA A 166 1.82 4.73 1.67
CA ALA A 166 0.98 3.61 2.03
C ALA A 166 0.00 3.27 0.90
N THR A 167 0.04 2.03 0.41
CA THR A 167 -0.94 1.48 -0.53
C THR A 167 -2.14 0.89 0.22
N GLU A 168 -3.31 0.97 -0.42
CA GLU A 168 -4.64 0.82 0.19
C GLU A 168 -4.84 -0.45 1.03
N LYS A 169 -4.18 -1.54 0.63
CA LYS A 169 -4.37 -2.88 1.20
C LYS A 169 -3.66 -3.10 2.54
N THR A 170 -2.59 -2.35 2.81
CA THR A 170 -1.75 -2.55 4.00
C THR A 170 -2.11 -1.57 5.13
N ALA A 171 -2.69 -0.41 4.79
CA ALA A 171 -3.03 0.64 5.76
C ALA A 171 -4.51 0.69 6.18
N GLY A 172 -5.36 -0.21 5.68
CA GLY A 172 -6.80 -0.18 5.99
C GLY A 172 -7.54 1.01 5.37
N ILE A 173 -7.04 1.52 4.23
CA ILE A 173 -7.69 2.61 3.50
C ILE A 173 -8.82 1.99 2.67
N ILE A 174 -10.07 2.20 3.10
CA ILE A 174 -11.27 1.81 2.36
C ILE A 174 -11.61 2.94 1.39
N THR A 175 -11.90 2.63 0.13
CA THR A 175 -12.33 3.63 -0.85
C THR A 175 -13.78 4.05 -0.62
N LEU A 176 -14.14 5.28 -1.02
CA LEU A 176 -15.53 5.75 -0.97
C LEU A 176 -16.49 4.87 -1.79
N GLU A 177 -15.99 4.24 -2.86
CA GLU A 177 -16.75 3.32 -3.69
C GLU A 177 -17.07 2.01 -2.97
N GLN A 178 -16.11 1.46 -2.22
CA GLN A 178 -16.32 0.29 -1.37
C GLN A 178 -17.35 0.57 -0.28
N ILE A 179 -17.24 1.72 0.40
CA ILE A 179 -18.22 2.16 1.42
C ILE A 179 -19.62 2.28 0.81
N LYS A 180 -19.72 2.91 -0.37
CA LYS A 180 -21.00 3.07 -1.06
C LYS A 180 -21.63 1.73 -1.42
N SER A 181 -20.83 0.79 -1.96
CA SER A 181 -21.29 -0.56 -2.28
C SER A 181 -21.77 -1.32 -1.05
N GLU A 182 -21.06 -1.22 0.09
CA GLU A 182 -21.50 -1.84 1.35
C GLU A 182 -22.81 -1.24 1.86
N ILE A 183 -22.98 0.08 1.76
CA ILE A 183 -24.22 0.76 2.15
C ILE A 183 -25.38 0.36 1.23
N GLU A 184 -25.19 0.38 -0.09
CA GLU A 184 -26.24 0.05 -1.06
C GLU A 184 -26.67 -1.43 -0.95
N ASN A 185 -25.77 -2.31 -0.53
CA ASN A 185 -26.06 -3.73 -0.29
C ASN A 185 -26.38 -4.06 1.17
N SER A 186 -26.50 -3.05 2.05
CA SER A 186 -26.74 -3.27 3.49
C SER A 186 -28.16 -3.70 3.84
N PHE A 187 -29.09 -3.72 2.87
CA PHE A 187 -30.44 -4.25 3.04
C PHE A 187 -31.00 -4.76 1.69
N GLU A 188 -31.78 -5.83 1.73
CA GLU A 188 -32.53 -6.33 0.58
C GLU A 188 -33.88 -5.59 0.51
N LEU A 189 -34.15 -4.88 -0.59
CA LEU A 189 -35.37 -4.10 -0.79
C LEU A 189 -36.16 -4.58 -2.01
N LYS A 190 -37.44 -4.89 -1.81
CA LYS A 190 -38.42 -5.07 -2.87
C LYS A 190 -39.50 -3.99 -2.78
N ALA A 191 -39.30 -2.89 -3.49
CA ALA A 191 -40.18 -1.70 -3.50
C ALA A 191 -41.49 -1.87 -4.30
N SER A 192 -42.10 -3.06 -4.33
CA SER A 192 -43.38 -3.34 -5.00
C SER A 192 -44.51 -3.55 -3.99
N ILE A 193 -45.73 -3.79 -4.44
CA ILE A 193 -46.83 -4.32 -3.61
C ILE A 193 -47.16 -5.72 -4.14
N PRO A 194 -47.00 -6.81 -3.35
CA PRO A 194 -46.39 -6.83 -2.01
C PRO A 194 -44.88 -6.56 -2.06
N GLY A 195 -44.33 -5.95 -1.01
CA GLY A 195 -42.91 -5.60 -0.92
C GLY A 195 -42.35 -5.83 0.48
N TYR A 196 -41.04 -5.72 0.61
CA TYR A 196 -40.34 -5.87 1.88
C TYR A 196 -38.97 -5.17 1.89
N GLU A 197 -38.46 -4.91 3.09
CA GLU A 197 -37.06 -4.60 3.41
C GLU A 197 -36.56 -5.69 4.37
N LYS A 198 -35.45 -6.36 4.05
CA LYS A 198 -34.78 -7.34 4.91
C LYS A 198 -33.37 -6.88 5.24
N ARG A 199 -33.05 -6.84 6.53
CA ARG A 199 -31.75 -6.44 7.05
C ARG A 199 -30.83 -7.67 7.20
N PRO A 200 -29.50 -7.51 7.16
CA PRO A 200 -28.54 -8.60 7.32
C PRO A 200 -28.67 -9.37 8.63
N ASN A 201 -29.19 -8.73 9.68
CA ASN A 201 -29.48 -9.37 10.97
C ASN A 201 -30.76 -10.23 10.97
N GLY A 202 -31.42 -10.39 9.81
CA GLY A 202 -32.62 -11.19 9.64
C GLY A 202 -33.94 -10.45 9.87
N ILE A 203 -33.93 -9.23 10.42
CA ILE A 203 -35.15 -8.44 10.61
C ILE A 203 -35.73 -8.06 9.24
N MET A 204 -36.99 -8.41 9.02
CA MET A 204 -37.73 -8.09 7.81
C MET A 204 -39.01 -7.31 8.13
N GLU A 205 -39.25 -6.23 7.41
CA GLU A 205 -40.51 -5.52 7.35
C GLU A 205 -41.13 -5.71 5.98
N GLN A 206 -42.41 -6.09 5.90
CA GLN A 206 -43.11 -6.27 4.63
C GLN A 206 -44.44 -5.52 4.62
N TRP A 207 -44.88 -5.14 3.43
CA TRP A 207 -46.14 -4.44 3.20
C TRP A 207 -46.93 -5.08 2.06
N PHE A 208 -48.25 -5.20 2.27
CA PHE A 208 -49.15 -5.80 1.29
C PHE A 208 -50.61 -5.42 1.53
N LEU A 209 -51.46 -5.81 0.58
CA LEU A 209 -52.91 -5.63 0.64
C LEU A 209 -53.58 -6.97 0.96
N ALA A 210 -54.46 -6.97 1.96
CA ALA A 210 -55.27 -8.10 2.37
C ALA A 210 -56.75 -7.81 2.12
N GLN A 211 -57.56 -8.83 1.81
CA GLN A 211 -59.01 -8.69 1.72
C GLN A 211 -59.66 -9.26 2.99
N ALA A 212 -60.42 -8.43 3.70
CA ALA A 212 -61.35 -8.86 4.74
C ALA A 212 -62.72 -9.10 4.10
N LEU A 213 -63.36 -10.23 4.42
CA LEU A 213 -64.65 -10.63 3.89
C LEU A 213 -65.67 -10.69 5.03
N SER A 214 -66.76 -9.95 4.89
CA SER A 214 -67.89 -9.91 5.81
C SER A 214 -68.53 -11.27 6.03
N SER A 215 -68.55 -12.11 5.00
CA SER A 215 -69.09 -13.47 5.04
C SER A 215 -68.38 -14.38 6.05
N ASN A 216 -67.13 -14.08 6.42
CA ASN A 216 -66.37 -14.82 7.43
C ASN A 216 -66.73 -14.43 8.87
N GLY A 217 -67.47 -13.33 9.07
CA GLY A 217 -67.96 -12.89 10.38
C GLY A 217 -66.87 -12.81 11.45
N GLU A 218 -67.17 -13.33 12.63
CA GLU A 218 -66.25 -13.37 13.78
C GLU A 218 -64.97 -14.16 13.53
N ALA A 219 -64.99 -15.18 12.66
CA ALA A 219 -63.81 -15.99 12.36
C ALA A 219 -62.72 -15.17 11.64
N GLY A 220 -63.13 -14.16 10.86
CA GLY A 220 -62.24 -13.30 10.09
C GLY A 220 -61.64 -13.99 8.86
N THR A 221 -61.00 -13.20 7.99
CA THR A 221 -60.32 -13.74 6.81
C THR A 221 -58.87 -14.08 7.14
N ILE A 222 -58.48 -15.34 6.96
CA ILE A 222 -57.07 -15.76 7.06
C ILE A 222 -56.33 -15.31 5.81
N VAL A 223 -55.18 -14.66 6.00
CA VAL A 223 -54.34 -14.15 4.91
C VAL A 223 -52.90 -14.59 5.13
N ASN A 224 -52.29 -15.11 4.06
CA ASN A 224 -50.87 -15.49 4.06
C ASN A 224 -50.00 -14.24 3.92
N PHE A 225 -48.90 -14.18 4.66
CA PHE A 225 -47.85 -13.22 4.38
C PHE A 225 -47.23 -13.53 3.01
N PRO A 226 -47.06 -12.52 2.14
CA PRO A 226 -46.37 -12.70 0.87
C PRO A 226 -44.96 -13.27 1.03
N TYR A 227 -44.27 -12.87 2.11
CA TYR A 227 -42.95 -13.36 2.47
C TYR A 227 -43.02 -13.96 3.88
N PRO A 228 -42.99 -15.29 4.05
CA PRO A 228 -43.09 -15.90 5.36
C PRO A 228 -41.86 -15.56 6.22
N TYR A 229 -42.08 -15.41 7.53
CA TYR A 229 -41.00 -15.21 8.49
C TYR A 229 -40.35 -16.54 8.86
N GLU A 230 -39.03 -16.53 9.02
CA GLU A 230 -38.27 -17.73 9.36
C GLU A 230 -38.60 -18.18 10.80
N ASN A 231 -38.67 -17.21 11.73
CA ASN A 231 -38.82 -17.46 13.16
C ASN A 231 -40.16 -16.94 13.70
N SER A 232 -40.37 -15.63 13.71
CA SER A 232 -41.50 -15.00 14.41
C SER A 232 -41.92 -13.68 13.82
N VAL A 233 -43.21 -13.37 13.98
CA VAL A 233 -43.75 -12.03 13.77
C VAL A 233 -43.69 -11.27 15.09
N LEU A 234 -43.10 -10.09 15.06
CA LEU A 234 -42.95 -9.21 16.22
C LEU A 234 -44.08 -8.20 16.35
N ASP A 235 -44.50 -7.62 15.22
CA ASP A 235 -45.52 -6.57 15.18
C ASP A 235 -46.30 -6.64 13.87
N ILE A 236 -47.59 -6.33 13.93
CA ILE A 236 -48.44 -6.19 12.77
C ILE A 236 -49.36 -5.00 12.94
N ARG A 237 -49.43 -4.18 11.90
CA ARG A 237 -50.30 -3.01 11.86
C ARG A 237 -50.99 -2.94 10.52
N GLY A 238 -52.12 -2.26 10.50
CA GLY A 238 -52.76 -1.95 9.25
C GLY A 238 -53.90 -0.99 9.42
N GLY A 239 -54.35 -0.49 8.27
CA GLY A 239 -55.42 0.48 8.17
C GLY A 239 -56.41 0.08 7.09
N ASP A 240 -57.59 0.70 7.15
CA ASP A 240 -58.60 0.61 6.09
C ASP A 240 -57.99 1.11 4.77
N GLY A 241 -58.13 0.29 3.72
CA GLY A 241 -57.68 0.58 2.37
C GLY A 241 -58.53 1.62 1.65
N GLY A 242 -59.65 2.04 2.25
CA GLY A 242 -60.54 3.10 1.76
C GLY A 242 -61.93 2.60 1.35
N SER A 243 -62.33 1.39 1.79
CA SER A 243 -63.62 0.78 1.39
C SER A 243 -64.75 1.04 2.40
N GLY A 244 -64.55 1.92 3.38
CA GLY A 244 -65.59 2.33 4.32
C GLY A 244 -65.77 1.37 5.49
N ALA A 245 -64.74 0.59 5.83
CA ALA A 245 -64.77 -0.20 7.05
C ALA A 245 -64.64 0.69 8.28
N HIS A 246 -64.01 1.87 8.22
CA HIS A 246 -63.78 2.80 9.35
C HIS A 246 -62.91 2.23 10.49
N SER A 247 -62.96 0.93 10.76
CA SER A 247 -62.11 0.19 11.68
C SER A 247 -61.72 -1.16 11.08
N VAL A 248 -60.46 -1.53 11.26
CA VAL A 248 -59.92 -2.83 10.86
C VAL A 248 -59.32 -3.52 12.07
N GLY A 249 -59.55 -4.83 12.16
CA GLY A 249 -58.91 -5.70 13.14
C GLY A 249 -57.84 -6.54 12.44
N ILE A 250 -56.70 -6.75 13.10
CA ILE A 250 -55.64 -7.62 12.61
C ILE A 250 -55.09 -8.43 13.78
N ARG A 251 -54.84 -9.73 13.55
CA ARG A 251 -54.24 -10.62 14.54
C ARG A 251 -53.22 -11.54 13.88
N ILE A 252 -52.05 -11.66 14.48
CA ILE A 252 -51.03 -12.64 14.07
C ILE A 252 -51.56 -14.04 14.38
N LEU A 253 -51.50 -14.95 13.40
CA LEU A 253 -51.88 -16.35 13.58
C LEU A 253 -50.64 -17.24 13.68
N SER A 254 -49.64 -16.99 12.84
CA SER A 254 -48.39 -17.74 12.79
C SER A 254 -47.29 -16.92 12.10
N LYS A 255 -46.11 -17.50 11.91
CA LYS A 255 -45.02 -16.90 11.11
C LYS A 255 -45.33 -16.75 9.61
N THR A 256 -46.44 -17.34 9.15
CA THR A 256 -46.84 -17.32 7.73
C THR A 256 -48.19 -16.65 7.51
N GLN A 257 -48.97 -16.36 8.56
CA GLN A 257 -50.37 -15.99 8.43
C GLN A 257 -50.83 -14.97 9.48
N CYS A 258 -51.81 -14.17 9.09
CA CYS A 258 -52.60 -13.32 9.97
C CYS A 258 -54.09 -13.49 9.68
N ILE A 259 -54.92 -12.92 10.54
CA ILE A 259 -56.36 -12.80 10.35
C ILE A 259 -56.71 -11.32 10.29
N VAL A 260 -57.59 -10.96 9.36
CA VAL A 260 -58.09 -9.59 9.17
C VAL A 260 -59.60 -9.51 9.27
N TRP A 261 -60.08 -8.37 9.76
CA TRP A 261 -61.50 -8.01 9.84
C TRP A 261 -61.72 -6.57 9.39
N GLY A 262 -62.87 -6.31 8.76
CA GLY A 262 -63.46 -4.98 8.61
C GLY A 262 -64.74 -4.89 9.45
N LYS A 263 -64.94 -3.77 10.16
CA LYS A 263 -66.06 -3.60 11.09
C LYS A 263 -66.83 -2.31 10.85
N LEU A 264 -68.11 -2.42 10.50
CA LEU A 264 -68.97 -1.26 10.25
C LEU A 264 -69.10 -0.37 11.51
N PRO A 265 -69.01 0.96 11.37
CA PRO A 265 -69.05 1.89 12.49
C PRO A 265 -70.40 1.80 13.21
N GLY A 266 -70.36 1.74 14.54
CA GLY A 266 -71.58 1.75 15.37
C GLY A 266 -72.44 0.49 15.29
N THR A 267 -71.94 -0.59 14.67
CA THR A 267 -72.67 -1.87 14.57
C THR A 267 -71.80 -3.05 15.00
N THR A 268 -72.41 -4.22 15.17
CA THR A 268 -71.70 -5.51 15.33
C THR A 268 -71.34 -6.14 13.97
N GLY A 269 -71.76 -5.53 12.86
CA GLY A 269 -71.63 -6.06 11.51
C GLY A 269 -70.21 -6.05 10.96
N TYR A 270 -69.90 -7.05 10.15
CA TYR A 270 -68.65 -7.17 9.39
C TYR A 270 -68.85 -6.63 7.97
N ILE A 271 -67.79 -6.11 7.35
CA ILE A 271 -67.83 -5.55 6.00
C ILE A 271 -66.63 -6.01 5.18
N ASP A 272 -66.86 -6.18 3.88
CA ASP A 272 -65.82 -6.40 2.89
C ASP A 272 -64.94 -5.16 2.77
N THR A 273 -63.64 -5.31 2.99
CA THR A 273 -62.70 -4.19 2.83
C THR A 273 -61.30 -4.67 2.47
N THR A 274 -60.54 -3.81 1.81
CA THR A 274 -59.10 -3.99 1.68
C THR A 274 -58.41 -3.46 2.94
N VAL A 275 -57.47 -4.23 3.49
CA VAL A 275 -56.62 -3.82 4.62
C VAL A 275 -55.20 -3.63 4.12
N ARG A 276 -54.61 -2.45 4.35
CA ARG A 276 -53.19 -2.18 4.08
C ARG A 276 -52.40 -2.64 5.29
N ILE A 277 -51.50 -3.61 5.12
CA ILE A 277 -50.77 -4.24 6.23
C ILE A 277 -49.29 -3.88 6.14
N PHE A 278 -48.71 -3.53 7.29
CA PHE A 278 -47.28 -3.51 7.55
C PHE A 278 -47.00 -4.52 8.66
N VAL A 279 -46.07 -5.44 8.43
CA VAL A 279 -45.74 -6.49 9.39
C VAL A 279 -44.22 -6.60 9.51
N LYS A 280 -43.75 -6.83 10.73
CA LYS A 280 -42.33 -6.92 11.07
C LYS A 280 -42.05 -8.21 11.82
N GLY A 281 -40.94 -8.86 11.49
CA GLY A 281 -40.52 -10.12 12.08
C GLY A 281 -39.09 -10.48 11.67
N TYR A 282 -38.69 -11.72 11.94
CA TYR A 282 -37.42 -12.31 11.56
C TYR A 282 -37.53 -13.84 11.49
#